data_AF-A0A833DLJ8-F1
#
_entry.id   AF-A0A833DLJ8-F1
#
_cell.length_a   1.000
_cell.length_b   1.000
_cell.length_c   1.000
_cell.angle_alpha   90.00
_cell.angle_beta   90.00
_cell.angle_gamma   90.00
#
_symmetry.space_group_name_H-M   'P 1'
#
loop_
_entity.id
_entity.type
_entity.pdbx_description
1 polymer ?
#
loop_
_entity_poly.entity_id
_entity_poly.type
_entity_poly.pdbx_seq_one_letter_code
_entity_poly.pdbx_strand_id
1 'polypeptide(L)'
;MKRLIIFLIITLTATIFSLSEVYGEPIIFDDDYLVEIFVGGLHYPTTMDFVGDDILVLEKNTGKVIRIMNNGIMYNEPVLDVPVRSNFYSGLLGIATLSDRVFLYYTESESGSDAYDPGPDAKNRVYQYDWDGEKLTNPILIKELIAQQRDDHHGGVMTKGQNDEIYFAIGDQNQSGIFENVVENPCYIIHFVNDKCSSEPIYETASIFKIHTNDDNRVELFAMGIRNSFGLGVDPITGYLWDTENGKDHFDEINLVKPRFNSGWNSVMGPVDRDNPDPPVS
;
A
#
# COMPACT_ATOMS: atom_id res chain seq x y z
N MET A 1 72.62 -23.20 17.15
CA MET A 1 72.25 -21.80 16.86
C MET A 1 70.75 -21.66 17.05
N LYS A 2 70.30 -20.84 18.01
CA LYS A 2 68.87 -20.60 18.26
C LYS A 2 68.36 -19.55 17.25
N ARG A 3 67.32 -19.88 16.48
CA ARG A 3 66.62 -18.94 15.59
C ARG A 3 65.63 -18.11 16.40
N LEU A 4 65.71 -16.80 16.26
CA LEU A 4 64.74 -15.84 16.79
C LEU A 4 63.78 -15.46 15.65
N ILE A 5 62.48 -15.67 15.83
CA ILE A 5 61.44 -15.23 14.89
C ILE A 5 60.73 -14.06 15.55
N ILE A 6 60.74 -12.90 14.90
CA ILE A 6 60.00 -11.72 15.33
C ILE A 6 58.74 -11.64 14.47
N PHE A 7 57.57 -11.67 15.12
CA PHE A 7 56.30 -11.35 14.47
C PHE A 7 56.03 -9.85 14.62
N LEU A 8 55.91 -9.16 13.49
CA LEU A 8 55.43 -7.77 13.43
C LEU A 8 53.91 -7.81 13.23
N ILE A 9 53.16 -7.34 14.22
CA ILE A 9 51.71 -7.16 14.09
C ILE A 9 51.48 -5.68 13.77
N ILE A 10 50.98 -5.39 12.57
CA ILE A 10 50.54 -4.06 12.16
C ILE A 10 49.02 -4.01 12.39
N THR A 11 48.59 -3.26 13.40
CA THR A 11 47.18 -2.94 13.62
C THR A 11 46.80 -1.74 12.76
N LEU A 12 46.02 -1.98 11.71
CA LEU A 12 45.42 -0.93 10.89
C LEU A 12 44.12 -0.48 11.56
N THR A 13 44.12 0.70 12.18
CA THR A 13 42.90 1.31 12.72
C THR A 13 42.17 2.03 11.59
N ALA A 14 41.11 1.41 11.06
CA ALA A 14 40.19 2.08 10.15
C ALA A 14 39.25 2.97 10.97
N THR A 15 39.41 4.29 10.84
CA THR A 15 38.44 5.26 11.36
C THR A 15 37.26 5.30 10.39
N ILE A 16 36.13 4.73 10.80
CA ILE A 16 34.87 4.81 10.05
C ILE A 16 34.24 6.15 10.41
N PHE A 17 34.29 7.12 9.50
CA PHE A 17 33.48 8.33 9.62
C PHE A 17 32.05 7.98 9.19
N SER A 18 31.11 8.02 10.13
CA SER A 18 29.68 8.04 9.83
C SER A 18 29.34 9.41 9.27
N LEU A 19 28.99 9.48 7.99
CA LEU A 19 28.32 10.64 7.42
C LEU A 19 26.89 10.62 7.95
N SER A 20 26.59 11.40 8.99
CA SER A 20 25.20 11.69 9.34
C SER A 20 24.65 12.59 8.24
N GLU A 21 23.72 12.07 7.44
CA GLU A 21 22.87 12.91 6.61
C GLU A 21 22.04 13.78 7.56
N VAL A 22 22.33 15.09 7.58
CA VAL A 22 21.52 16.05 8.32
C VAL A 22 20.29 16.32 7.48
N TYR A 23 19.24 15.55 7.70
CA TYR A 23 17.92 15.89 7.20
C TYR A 23 17.48 17.20 7.87
N GLY A 24 17.01 18.17 7.09
CA GLY A 24 16.49 19.41 7.63
C GLY A 24 15.24 19.11 8.47
N GLU A 25 15.19 19.64 9.68
CA GLU A 25 13.97 19.59 10.50
C GLU A 25 12.80 20.26 9.74
N PRO A 26 11.56 19.75 9.87
CA PRO A 26 10.42 20.37 9.24
C PRO A 26 10.25 21.83 9.71
N ILE A 27 10.00 22.72 8.76
CA ILE A 27 9.69 24.12 9.05
C ILE A 27 8.18 24.23 9.20
N ILE A 28 7.72 24.65 10.38
CA ILE A 28 6.32 24.91 10.66
C ILE A 28 6.07 26.39 10.35
N PHE A 29 5.13 26.67 9.45
CA PHE A 29 4.71 28.04 9.09
C PHE A 29 3.50 28.54 9.89
N ASP A 30 2.87 27.64 10.65
CA ASP A 30 1.71 27.90 11.49
C ASP A 30 2.09 27.65 12.95
N ASP A 31 2.28 28.73 13.69
CA ASP A 31 2.77 28.71 15.08
C ASP A 31 1.77 28.06 16.06
N ASP A 32 0.53 27.78 15.64
CA ASP A 32 -0.46 27.07 16.46
C ASP A 32 -0.24 25.54 16.47
N TYR A 33 0.68 25.01 15.64
CA TYR A 33 1.02 23.60 15.59
C TYR A 33 2.41 23.31 16.18
N LEU A 34 2.48 22.27 17.00
CA LEU A 34 3.74 21.66 17.44
C LEU A 34 3.93 20.34 16.70
N VAL A 35 5.09 20.15 16.08
CA VAL A 35 5.51 18.86 15.50
C VAL A 35 6.59 18.28 16.38
N GLU A 36 6.38 17.07 16.88
CA GLU A 36 7.34 16.33 17.67
C GLU A 36 7.46 14.88 17.19
N ILE A 37 8.62 14.27 17.41
CA ILE A 37 8.82 12.87 17.10
C ILE A 37 8.07 12.05 18.15
N PHE A 38 7.03 11.34 17.72
CA PHE A 38 6.31 10.39 18.57
C PHE A 38 7.08 9.07 18.73
N VAL A 39 7.57 8.52 17.62
CA VAL A 39 8.46 7.35 17.59
C VAL A 39 9.48 7.48 16.46
N GLY A 40 10.66 6.88 16.64
CA GLY A 40 11.66 6.74 15.59
C GLY A 40 12.16 5.29 15.48
N GLY A 41 12.99 5.01 14.47
CA GLY A 41 13.62 3.69 14.28
C GLY A 41 12.81 2.67 13.46
N LEU A 42 11.69 3.10 12.86
CA LEU A 42 10.92 2.28 11.92
C LEU A 42 11.65 2.12 10.57
N HIS A 43 11.48 0.95 9.94
CA HIS A 43 12.09 0.63 8.66
C HIS A 43 11.12 0.86 7.49
N TYR A 44 11.25 2.01 6.82
CA TYR A 44 10.46 2.36 5.63
C TYR A 44 8.95 2.25 5.87
N PRO A 45 8.40 2.97 6.88
CA PRO A 45 6.99 2.87 7.22
C PRO A 45 6.10 3.40 6.08
N THR A 46 4.98 2.72 5.80
CA THR A 46 4.03 3.15 4.75
C THR A 46 2.81 3.83 5.32
N THR A 47 2.12 3.16 6.24
CA THR A 47 0.87 3.62 6.82
C THR A 47 0.68 3.00 8.22
N MET A 48 -0.38 3.44 8.90
CA MET A 48 -0.75 2.98 10.23
C MET A 48 -2.27 2.99 10.42
N ASP A 49 -2.76 2.23 11.39
CA ASP A 49 -4.13 2.33 11.87
C ASP A 49 -4.19 2.01 13.38
N PHE A 50 -5.25 2.50 14.04
CA PHE A 50 -5.42 2.37 15.48
C PHE A 50 -6.18 1.10 15.85
N VAL A 51 -5.63 0.32 16.77
CA VAL A 51 -6.28 -0.86 17.34
C VAL A 51 -6.45 -0.70 18.86
N GLY A 52 -7.68 -0.39 19.27
CA GLY A 52 -7.93 0.06 20.64
C GLY A 52 -7.18 1.36 20.91
N ASP A 53 -6.32 1.37 21.93
CA ASP A 53 -5.46 2.52 22.25
C ASP A 53 -4.11 2.49 21.51
N ASP A 54 -3.74 1.36 20.92
CA ASP A 54 -2.43 1.18 20.29
C ASP A 54 -2.48 1.50 18.80
N ILE A 55 -1.30 1.64 18.19
CA ILE A 55 -1.12 1.87 16.77
C ILE A 55 -0.43 0.64 16.16
N LEU A 56 -0.94 0.17 15.03
CA LEU A 56 -0.24 -0.77 14.16
C LEU A 56 0.37 0.01 13.00
N VAL A 57 1.67 -0.10 12.80
CA VAL A 57 2.44 0.55 11.73
C VAL A 57 3.02 -0.51 10.81
N LEU A 58 2.91 -0.30 9.51
CA LEU A 58 3.46 -1.20 8.50
C LEU A 58 4.88 -0.80 8.12
N GLU A 59 5.79 -1.76 8.02
CA GLU A 59 7.11 -1.59 7.42
C GLU A 59 7.14 -2.21 6.02
N LYS A 60 7.33 -1.37 4.99
CA LYS A 60 7.12 -1.76 3.59
C LYS A 60 7.89 -2.99 3.14
N ASN A 61 9.19 -2.97 3.42
CA ASN A 61 10.16 -3.88 2.79
C ASN A 61 10.52 -5.07 3.68
N THR A 62 10.19 -5.00 4.97
CA THR A 62 10.45 -6.07 5.95
C THR A 62 9.22 -6.94 6.18
N GLY A 63 8.05 -6.56 5.64
CA GLY A 63 6.81 -7.31 5.83
C GLY A 63 6.25 -7.26 7.25
N LYS A 64 6.81 -6.41 8.12
CA LYS A 64 6.46 -6.37 9.55
C LYS A 64 5.33 -5.41 9.83
N VAL A 65 4.43 -5.86 10.71
CA VAL A 65 3.45 -5.02 11.39
C VAL A 65 3.98 -4.73 12.79
N ILE A 66 4.39 -3.49 13.03
CA ILE A 66 4.95 -3.03 14.30
C ILE A 66 3.81 -2.46 15.16
N ARG A 67 3.79 -2.81 16.44
CA ARG A 67 2.84 -2.24 17.40
C ARG A 67 3.52 -1.19 18.26
N ILE A 68 2.82 -0.07 18.43
CA ILE A 68 3.26 1.06 19.24
C ILE A 68 2.17 1.37 20.26
N MET A 69 2.56 1.46 21.53
CA MET A 69 1.66 1.89 22.60
C MET A 69 1.27 3.36 22.43
N ASN A 70 0.12 3.76 22.98
CA ASN A 70 -0.35 5.16 22.99
C ASN A 70 0.64 6.18 23.61
N ASN A 71 1.67 5.72 24.33
CA ASN A 71 2.71 6.54 24.91
C ASN A 71 4.02 6.57 24.09
N GLY A 72 4.01 6.04 22.87
CA GLY A 72 5.16 6.05 21.96
C GLY A 72 6.17 4.92 22.19
N ILE A 73 5.90 3.96 23.08
CA ILE A 73 6.78 2.80 23.27
C ILE A 73 6.48 1.73 22.22
N MET A 74 7.48 1.35 21.44
CA MET A 74 7.39 0.21 20.52
C MET A 74 7.49 -1.12 21.27
N TYR A 75 6.68 -2.09 20.86
CA TYR A 75 6.86 -3.48 21.30
C TYR A 75 8.12 -4.09 20.65
N ASN A 76 8.79 -4.99 21.37
CA ASN A 76 10.05 -5.59 20.90
C ASN A 76 9.86 -6.52 19.69
N GLU A 77 8.70 -7.15 19.59
CA GLU A 77 8.38 -8.13 18.54
C GLU A 77 7.25 -7.58 17.65
N PRO A 78 7.33 -7.76 16.33
CA PRO A 78 6.21 -7.42 15.45
C PRO A 78 4.99 -8.27 15.78
N VAL A 79 3.79 -7.75 15.53
CA VAL A 79 2.55 -8.53 15.70
C VAL A 79 2.36 -9.54 14.57
N LEU A 80 3.02 -9.30 13.44
CA LEU A 80 3.04 -10.14 12.25
C LEU A 80 4.27 -9.83 11.38
N ASP A 81 4.76 -10.85 10.69
CA ASP A 81 5.80 -10.75 9.66
C ASP A 81 5.32 -11.59 8.46
N VAL A 82 5.12 -10.96 7.30
CA VAL A 82 4.62 -11.59 6.07
C VAL A 82 5.63 -11.50 4.93
N PRO A 83 5.75 -12.52 4.07
CA PRO A 83 6.73 -12.50 3.00
C PRO A 83 6.34 -11.50 1.91
N VAL A 84 7.03 -10.36 1.86
CA VAL A 84 6.73 -9.32 0.87
C VAL A 84 7.68 -9.35 -0.32
N ARG A 85 7.13 -9.15 -1.51
CA ARG A 85 7.93 -8.68 -2.65
C ARG A 85 7.97 -7.17 -2.60
N SER A 86 9.14 -6.59 -2.38
CA SER A 86 9.32 -5.14 -2.36
C SER A 86 10.17 -4.64 -3.52
N ASN A 87 9.63 -3.69 -4.27
CA ASN A 87 10.35 -2.74 -5.11
C ASN A 87 9.50 -1.47 -5.18
N PHE A 88 10.10 -0.29 -5.28
CA PHE A 88 9.38 0.96 -5.56
C PHE A 88 8.01 1.10 -4.86
N TYR A 89 6.86 0.90 -5.54
CA TYR A 89 5.50 0.95 -4.94
C TYR A 89 4.99 -0.35 -4.28
N SER A 90 5.64 -1.49 -4.46
CA SER A 90 5.20 -2.79 -3.91
C SER A 90 5.75 -3.09 -2.51
N GLY A 91 5.05 -3.88 -1.72
CA GLY A 91 5.47 -4.27 -0.37
C GLY A 91 4.26 -4.44 0.55
N LEU A 92 4.42 -4.15 1.85
CA LEU A 92 3.31 -4.04 2.80
C LEU A 92 2.73 -2.61 2.77
N LEU A 93 1.51 -2.45 2.25
CA LEU A 93 1.00 -1.16 1.78
C LEU A 93 -0.25 -0.67 2.52
N GLY A 94 -1.17 -1.57 2.83
CA GLY A 94 -2.48 -1.22 3.38
C GLY A 94 -2.77 -1.89 4.69
N ILE A 95 -3.43 -1.15 5.59
CA ILE A 95 -3.98 -1.66 6.83
C ILE A 95 -5.34 -1.00 7.10
N ALA A 96 -6.31 -1.79 7.54
CA ALA A 96 -7.53 -1.28 8.15
C ALA A 96 -7.98 -2.21 9.28
N THR A 97 -8.44 -1.64 10.39
CA THR A 97 -8.67 -2.37 11.64
C THR A 97 -10.12 -2.30 12.10
N LEU A 98 -10.59 -3.43 12.59
CA LEU A 98 -11.78 -3.59 13.42
C LEU A 98 -11.34 -4.03 14.82
N SER A 99 -12.28 -4.13 15.76
CA SER A 99 -11.96 -4.47 17.15
C SER A 99 -11.33 -5.85 17.33
N ASP A 100 -11.67 -6.79 16.44
CA ASP A 100 -11.34 -8.22 16.52
C ASP A 100 -10.57 -8.74 15.30
N ARG A 101 -10.38 -7.91 14.27
CA ARG A 101 -9.76 -8.31 13.01
C ARG A 101 -9.03 -7.16 12.33
N VAL A 102 -7.98 -7.51 11.60
CA VAL A 102 -7.17 -6.57 10.81
C VAL A 102 -7.11 -7.05 9.37
N PHE A 103 -7.26 -6.10 8.44
CA PHE A 103 -7.12 -6.34 7.02
C PHE A 103 -5.80 -5.75 6.55
N LEU A 104 -5.06 -6.50 5.75
CA LEU A 104 -3.79 -6.08 5.17
C LEU A 104 -3.83 -6.19 3.66
N TYR A 105 -3.28 -5.19 2.98
CA TYR A 105 -2.96 -5.24 1.55
C TYR A 105 -1.45 -5.27 1.38
N TYR A 106 -0.95 -6.29 0.69
CA TYR A 106 0.48 -6.35 0.37
C TYR A 106 0.76 -7.11 -0.92
N THR A 107 1.90 -6.81 -1.52
CA THR A 107 2.46 -7.58 -2.62
C THR A 107 3.20 -8.78 -2.05
N GLU A 108 2.59 -9.96 -2.13
CA GLU A 108 3.13 -11.17 -1.54
C GLU A 108 4.22 -11.79 -2.42
N SER A 109 5.31 -12.22 -1.78
CA SER A 109 6.39 -12.96 -2.43
C SER A 109 6.07 -14.46 -2.51
N GLU A 110 6.07 -15.01 -3.72
CA GLU A 110 5.91 -16.45 -3.94
C GLU A 110 7.06 -17.30 -3.35
N SER A 111 8.20 -16.70 -3.02
CA SER A 111 9.31 -17.45 -2.39
C SER A 111 9.03 -17.85 -0.95
N GLY A 112 7.99 -17.30 -0.31
CA GLY A 112 7.72 -17.48 1.11
C GLY A 112 8.68 -16.74 2.04
N SER A 113 9.45 -15.79 1.50
CA SER A 113 10.34 -14.89 2.24
C SER A 113 10.34 -13.52 1.60
N ASP A 114 10.80 -12.51 2.34
CA ASP A 114 11.05 -11.19 1.76
C ASP A 114 11.97 -11.29 0.54
N ALA A 115 11.56 -10.63 -0.54
CA ALA A 115 12.25 -10.62 -1.81
C ALA A 115 12.32 -9.20 -2.37
N TYR A 116 13.44 -8.90 -3.02
CA TYR A 116 13.65 -7.66 -3.77
C TYR A 116 13.78 -7.97 -5.27
N ASP A 117 13.27 -7.08 -6.12
CA ASP A 117 13.26 -7.18 -7.59
C ASP A 117 14.66 -7.43 -8.20
N PRO A 118 14.80 -8.27 -9.25
CA PRO A 118 13.77 -9.12 -9.88
C PRO A 118 13.46 -10.38 -9.08
N GLY A 119 12.19 -10.49 -8.69
CA GLY A 119 11.65 -11.60 -7.91
C GLY A 119 10.75 -12.53 -8.74
N PRO A 120 10.31 -13.66 -8.16
CA PRO A 120 9.32 -14.54 -8.77
C PRO A 120 8.00 -13.80 -9.07
N ASP A 121 7.08 -14.46 -9.79
CA ASP A 121 5.71 -13.97 -9.92
C ASP A 121 5.18 -13.59 -8.53
N ALA A 122 4.53 -12.44 -8.45
CA ALA A 122 3.96 -11.94 -7.20
C ALA A 122 2.53 -11.50 -7.46
N LYS A 123 1.76 -11.43 -6.38
CA LYS A 123 0.36 -11.00 -6.41
C LYS A 123 0.13 -9.96 -5.34
N ASN A 124 -0.69 -8.97 -5.67
CA ASN A 124 -1.25 -8.10 -4.65
C ASN A 124 -2.37 -8.90 -3.96
N ARG A 125 -2.34 -8.97 -2.64
CA ARG A 125 -3.29 -9.76 -1.86
C ARG A 125 -3.87 -8.93 -0.74
N VAL A 126 -5.17 -9.14 -0.53
CA VAL A 126 -5.89 -8.66 0.64
C VAL A 126 -6.17 -9.85 1.55
N TYR A 127 -5.67 -9.76 2.78
CA TYR A 127 -5.89 -10.77 3.82
C TYR A 127 -6.65 -10.16 5.00
N GLN A 128 -7.47 -10.99 5.63
CA GLN A 128 -7.96 -10.76 6.98
C GLN A 128 -7.14 -11.60 7.96
N TYR A 129 -6.87 -11.04 9.14
CA TYR A 129 -6.30 -11.73 10.29
C TYR A 129 -7.17 -11.50 11.52
N ASP A 130 -7.23 -12.47 12.41
CA ASP A 130 -7.79 -12.31 13.75
C ASP A 130 -6.82 -11.51 14.62
N TRP A 131 -7.35 -10.58 15.42
CA TRP A 131 -6.60 -9.82 16.42
C TRP A 131 -6.98 -10.28 17.83
N ASP A 132 -6.01 -10.89 18.54
CA ASP A 132 -6.22 -11.40 19.91
C ASP A 132 -5.76 -10.41 21.00
N GLY A 133 -5.29 -9.22 20.61
CA GLY A 133 -4.72 -8.23 21.51
C GLY A 133 -3.20 -8.32 21.65
N GLU A 134 -2.52 -9.27 21.01
CA GLU A 134 -1.06 -9.44 21.01
C GLU A 134 -0.49 -9.73 19.61
N LYS A 135 -1.17 -10.60 18.84
CA LYS A 135 -0.72 -11.10 17.52
C LYS A 135 -1.84 -11.06 16.50
N LEU A 136 -1.44 -11.01 15.23
CA LEU A 136 -2.30 -11.29 14.11
C LEU A 136 -2.18 -12.77 13.73
N THR A 137 -3.29 -13.48 13.69
CA THR A 137 -3.32 -14.92 13.44
C THR A 137 -4.43 -15.29 12.44
N ASN A 138 -4.52 -16.57 12.07
CA ASN A 138 -5.58 -17.12 11.21
C ASN A 138 -5.79 -16.33 9.88
N PRO A 139 -4.78 -16.27 8.99
CA PRO A 139 -4.91 -15.57 7.72
C PRO A 139 -6.04 -16.15 6.86
N ILE A 140 -6.94 -15.28 6.40
CA ILE A 140 -7.97 -15.58 5.40
C ILE A 140 -7.70 -14.72 4.17
N LEU A 141 -7.41 -15.35 3.03
CA LEU A 141 -7.28 -14.65 1.76
C LEU A 141 -8.65 -14.15 1.32
N ILE A 142 -8.79 -12.83 1.20
CA ILE A 142 -10.03 -12.17 0.77
C ILE A 142 -10.03 -11.92 -0.74
N LYS A 143 -8.92 -11.41 -1.28
CA LYS A 143 -8.77 -11.14 -2.70
C LYS A 143 -7.33 -11.32 -3.13
N GLU A 144 -7.15 -11.98 -4.27
CA GLU A 144 -5.91 -11.97 -5.05
C GLU A 144 -6.10 -11.07 -6.27
N LEU A 145 -5.07 -10.30 -6.60
CA LEU A 145 -5.03 -9.32 -7.69
C LEU A 145 -3.69 -9.46 -8.43
N ILE A 146 -3.64 -9.03 -9.70
CA ILE A 146 -2.36 -8.89 -10.38
C ILE A 146 -1.40 -7.96 -9.61
N ALA A 147 -0.09 -8.19 -9.78
CA ALA A 147 0.95 -7.26 -9.39
C ALA A 147 1.92 -7.07 -10.56
N GLN A 148 2.15 -5.82 -10.96
CA GLN A 148 3.24 -5.53 -11.88
C GLN A 148 4.60 -5.79 -11.23
N GLN A 149 5.55 -6.12 -12.09
CA GLN A 149 6.95 -6.29 -11.70
C GLN A 149 7.78 -5.02 -11.99
N ARG A 150 7.38 -4.19 -12.97
CA ARG A 150 8.11 -3.00 -13.40
C ARG A 150 7.65 -1.69 -12.79
N ASP A 151 7.24 -1.73 -11.52
CA ASP A 151 6.95 -0.52 -10.75
C ASP A 151 5.73 0.26 -11.27
N ASP A 152 4.53 -0.29 -11.10
CA ASP A 152 3.32 0.39 -11.57
C ASP A 152 2.22 0.38 -10.49
N HIS A 153 1.81 1.58 -10.09
CA HIS A 153 0.60 1.97 -9.36
C HIS A 153 -0.10 0.87 -8.52
N HIS A 154 0.62 0.31 -7.53
CA HIS A 154 0.15 -0.79 -6.67
C HIS A 154 -1.07 -0.43 -5.80
N GLY A 155 -1.30 0.87 -5.56
CA GLY A 155 -2.32 1.33 -4.63
C GLY A 155 -2.11 0.71 -3.26
N GLY A 156 -3.11 -0.01 -2.78
CA GLY A 156 -3.07 -0.74 -1.52
C GLY A 156 -3.56 0.05 -0.32
N VAL A 157 -3.90 1.33 -0.49
CA VAL A 157 -4.54 2.09 0.59
C VAL A 157 -5.86 1.44 0.99
N MET A 158 -6.14 1.43 2.30
CA MET A 158 -7.35 0.86 2.89
C MET A 158 -7.98 1.83 3.88
N THR A 159 -9.29 1.75 4.07
CA THR A 159 -9.99 2.52 5.11
C THR A 159 -11.26 1.80 5.59
N LYS A 160 -11.70 2.12 6.79
CA LYS A 160 -12.91 1.56 7.39
C LYS A 160 -14.13 2.48 7.17
N GLY A 161 -15.22 1.89 6.74
CA GLY A 161 -16.55 2.48 6.66
C GLY A 161 -17.29 2.52 8.00
N GLN A 162 -18.40 3.26 8.06
CA GLN A 162 -19.17 3.44 9.28
C GLN A 162 -19.89 2.16 9.77
N ASN A 163 -20.11 1.18 8.89
CA ASN A 163 -20.78 -0.09 9.25
C ASN A 163 -19.80 -1.27 9.17
N ASP A 164 -18.55 -1.04 9.58
CA ASP A 164 -17.47 -2.01 9.61
C ASP A 164 -17.09 -2.60 8.24
N GLU A 165 -17.54 -2.01 7.14
CA GLU A 165 -17.06 -2.39 5.81
C GLU A 165 -15.66 -1.84 5.58
N ILE A 166 -14.84 -2.53 4.80
CA ILE A 166 -13.50 -2.07 4.47
C ILE A 166 -13.45 -1.69 3.00
N TYR A 167 -12.88 -0.53 2.70
CA TYR A 167 -12.57 -0.10 1.34
C TYR A 167 -11.09 -0.26 1.08
N PHE A 168 -10.71 -0.70 -0.11
CA PHE A 168 -9.32 -0.72 -0.54
C PHE A 168 -9.19 -0.41 -2.02
N ALA A 169 -8.08 0.22 -2.41
CA ALA A 169 -7.81 0.58 -3.80
C ALA A 169 -6.67 -0.26 -4.40
N ILE A 170 -6.78 -0.55 -5.70
CA ILE A 170 -5.66 -0.94 -6.56
C ILE A 170 -5.65 0.02 -7.74
N GLY A 171 -4.48 0.54 -8.09
CA GLY A 171 -4.32 1.40 -9.25
C GLY A 171 -4.45 0.62 -10.58
N ASP A 172 -4.18 1.31 -11.68
CA ASP A 172 -4.29 0.75 -13.03
C ASP A 172 -3.24 -0.33 -13.34
N GLN A 173 -2.21 -0.47 -12.50
CA GLN A 173 -1.07 -1.38 -12.75
C GLN A 173 -0.45 -1.16 -14.15
N ASN A 174 -0.56 0.07 -14.71
CA ASN A 174 -0.18 0.43 -16.07
C ASN A 174 -0.80 -0.49 -17.14
N GLN A 175 -2.01 -0.98 -16.87
CA GLN A 175 -2.79 -1.81 -17.78
C GLN A 175 -3.71 -0.97 -18.65
N SER A 176 -4.20 -1.59 -19.73
CA SER A 176 -5.17 -0.99 -20.63
C SER A 176 -6.40 -1.88 -20.69
N GLY A 177 -7.27 -1.72 -19.70
CA GLY A 177 -8.39 -2.59 -19.45
C GLY A 177 -9.75 -1.91 -19.34
N ILE A 178 -10.77 -2.71 -19.03
CA ILE A 178 -12.16 -2.23 -18.98
C ILE A 178 -12.34 -1.21 -17.85
N PHE A 179 -11.72 -1.46 -16.69
CA PHE A 179 -11.80 -0.54 -15.55
C PHE A 179 -10.89 0.69 -15.70
N GLU A 180 -9.97 0.68 -16.66
CA GLU A 180 -9.25 1.85 -17.16
C GLU A 180 -9.99 2.55 -18.33
N ASN A 181 -11.30 2.32 -18.48
CA ASN A 181 -12.12 2.89 -19.56
C ASN A 181 -11.66 2.50 -20.98
N VAL A 182 -11.01 1.35 -21.16
CA VAL A 182 -10.62 0.78 -22.46
C VAL A 182 -11.43 -0.48 -22.76
N VAL A 183 -12.52 -0.31 -23.51
CA VAL A 183 -13.42 -1.40 -23.91
C VAL A 183 -12.95 -2.07 -25.20
N GLU A 184 -12.41 -1.29 -26.14
CA GLU A 184 -11.93 -1.80 -27.42
C GLU A 184 -10.46 -2.22 -27.33
N ASN A 185 -10.18 -3.48 -27.70
CA ASN A 185 -8.83 -4.05 -27.71
C ASN A 185 -8.09 -3.93 -26.38
N PRO A 186 -8.64 -4.46 -25.27
CA PRO A 186 -7.92 -4.47 -24.01
C PRO A 186 -6.59 -5.19 -24.16
N CYS A 187 -5.57 -4.70 -23.46
CA CYS A 187 -4.25 -5.27 -23.44
C CYS A 187 -3.74 -5.30 -22.01
N TYR A 188 -3.52 -6.53 -21.53
CA TYR A 188 -2.85 -6.76 -20.27
C TYR A 188 -1.51 -7.42 -20.49
N ILE A 189 -0.48 -6.84 -19.89
CA ILE A 189 0.89 -7.33 -19.94
C ILE A 189 1.46 -7.24 -18.53
N ILE A 190 1.89 -8.37 -17.99
CA ILE A 190 2.66 -8.43 -16.75
C ILE A 190 4.13 -8.53 -17.12
N HIS A 191 4.87 -7.44 -16.91
CA HIS A 191 6.26 -7.38 -17.31
C HIS A 191 7.08 -8.51 -16.68
N PHE A 192 7.99 -9.10 -17.49
CA PHE A 192 8.82 -10.27 -17.14
C PHE A 192 8.07 -11.61 -16.98
N VAL A 193 6.73 -11.59 -17.01
CA VAL A 193 5.88 -12.79 -16.92
C VAL A 193 5.31 -13.13 -18.29
N ASN A 194 4.79 -12.12 -19.00
CA ASN A 194 4.33 -12.24 -20.37
C ASN A 194 4.74 -11.00 -21.19
N ASP A 195 4.83 -11.19 -22.51
CA ASP A 195 5.23 -10.16 -23.48
C ASP A 195 4.17 -9.90 -24.55
N LYS A 196 3.04 -10.62 -24.47
CA LYS A 196 1.92 -10.52 -25.41
C LYS A 196 0.72 -9.92 -24.72
N CYS A 197 0.12 -8.93 -25.35
CA CYS A 197 -1.20 -8.44 -24.96
C CYS A 197 -2.19 -9.61 -24.90
N SER A 198 -2.69 -9.89 -23.70
CA SER A 198 -3.90 -10.67 -23.56
C SER A 198 -5.10 -9.80 -23.89
N SER A 199 -5.99 -10.31 -24.75
CA SER A 199 -7.30 -9.70 -25.03
C SER A 199 -8.38 -10.15 -24.04
N GLU A 200 -8.02 -11.05 -23.10
CA GLU A 200 -8.92 -11.42 -22.02
C GLU A 200 -9.12 -10.22 -21.09
N PRO A 201 -10.37 -9.78 -20.86
CA PRO A 201 -10.63 -8.67 -19.96
C PRO A 201 -10.32 -9.02 -18.51
N ILE A 202 -9.55 -8.17 -17.84
CA ILE A 202 -9.35 -8.19 -16.39
C ILE A 202 -10.29 -7.16 -15.77
N TYR A 203 -11.01 -7.57 -14.73
CA TYR A 203 -11.98 -6.75 -14.02
C TYR A 203 -11.52 -6.55 -12.58
N GLU A 204 -10.31 -6.00 -12.40
CA GLU A 204 -9.81 -5.79 -11.05
C GLU A 204 -8.88 -4.61 -10.82
N THR A 205 -8.12 -4.18 -11.84
CA THR A 205 -7.28 -2.99 -11.77
C THR A 205 -8.11 -1.72 -11.85
N ALA A 206 -7.49 -0.58 -11.55
CA ALA A 206 -8.10 0.73 -11.53
C ALA A 206 -9.41 0.78 -10.73
N SER A 207 -9.41 0.20 -9.54
CA SER A 207 -10.62 -0.10 -8.79
C SER A 207 -10.50 0.22 -7.31
N ILE A 208 -11.61 0.70 -6.74
CA ILE A 208 -11.86 0.64 -5.29
C ILE A 208 -12.87 -0.48 -5.05
N PHE A 209 -12.55 -1.37 -4.13
CA PHE A 209 -13.42 -2.45 -3.68
C PHE A 209 -13.96 -2.16 -2.29
N LYS A 210 -15.14 -2.72 -2.01
CA LYS A 210 -15.78 -2.75 -0.70
C LYS A 210 -15.88 -4.19 -0.21
N ILE A 211 -15.36 -4.47 0.98
CA ILE A 211 -15.48 -5.74 1.69
C ILE A 211 -16.62 -5.63 2.69
N HIS A 212 -17.64 -6.46 2.52
CA HIS A 212 -18.75 -6.58 3.46
C HIS A 212 -18.35 -7.54 4.59
N THR A 213 -17.72 -7.02 5.64
CA THR A 213 -17.09 -7.84 6.69
C THR A 213 -18.06 -8.68 7.51
N ASN A 214 -19.33 -8.28 7.57
CA ASN A 214 -20.41 -8.99 8.27
C ASN A 214 -21.23 -9.92 7.34
N ASP A 215 -20.82 -10.07 6.08
CA ASP A 215 -21.49 -10.86 5.03
C ASP A 215 -20.45 -11.75 4.32
N ASP A 216 -19.87 -12.68 5.08
CA ASP A 216 -18.85 -13.66 4.62
C ASP A 216 -17.68 -13.04 3.84
N ASN A 217 -17.29 -11.81 4.20
CA ASN A 217 -16.27 -11.02 3.50
C ASN A 217 -16.50 -10.87 1.99
N ARG A 218 -17.76 -10.80 1.56
CA ARG A 218 -18.09 -10.57 0.15
C ARG A 218 -17.43 -9.29 -0.34
N VAL A 219 -16.67 -9.41 -1.44
CA VAL A 219 -16.00 -8.29 -2.11
C VAL A 219 -16.89 -7.77 -3.24
N GLU A 220 -17.13 -6.46 -3.25
CA GLU A 220 -17.89 -5.74 -4.26
C GLU A 220 -17.03 -4.67 -4.93
N LEU A 221 -17.11 -4.53 -6.25
CA LEU A 221 -16.54 -3.37 -6.94
C LEU A 221 -17.34 -2.11 -6.55
N PHE A 222 -16.67 -1.15 -5.92
CA PHE A 222 -17.30 0.07 -5.44
C PHE A 222 -17.12 1.24 -6.42
N ALA A 223 -15.93 1.37 -6.99
CA ALA A 223 -15.62 2.37 -8.01
C ALA A 223 -14.56 1.85 -8.99
N MET A 224 -14.49 2.45 -10.17
CA MET A 224 -13.51 2.14 -11.23
C MET A 224 -12.86 3.41 -11.78
N GLY A 225 -11.94 3.26 -12.74
CA GLY A 225 -11.24 4.38 -13.36
C GLY A 225 -10.26 5.05 -12.43
N ILE A 226 -9.65 4.30 -11.51
CA ILE A 226 -8.67 4.79 -10.52
C ILE A 226 -7.26 4.57 -11.05
N ARG A 227 -6.46 5.62 -11.30
CA ARG A 227 -5.09 5.47 -11.78
C ARG A 227 -4.12 5.00 -10.70
N ASN A 228 -3.90 5.82 -9.68
CA ASN A 228 -2.84 5.64 -8.68
C ASN A 228 -3.20 6.34 -7.37
N SER A 229 -4.06 5.70 -6.58
CA SER A 229 -4.50 6.22 -5.30
C SER A 229 -3.56 5.82 -4.16
N PHE A 230 -3.25 6.80 -3.30
CA PHE A 230 -2.53 6.60 -2.02
C PHE A 230 -3.36 7.00 -0.80
N GLY A 231 -4.55 7.58 -1.00
CA GLY A 231 -5.37 8.11 0.09
C GLY A 231 -6.82 7.66 -0.05
N LEU A 232 -7.35 7.04 1.00
CA LEU A 232 -8.77 6.79 1.17
C LEU A 232 -9.18 7.21 2.57
N GLY A 233 -10.29 7.94 2.68
CA GLY A 233 -10.83 8.38 3.96
C GLY A 233 -12.35 8.36 3.94
N VAL A 234 -12.96 7.90 5.03
CA VAL A 234 -14.41 8.00 5.22
C VAL A 234 -14.69 9.19 6.13
N ASP A 235 -15.51 10.12 5.66
CA ASP A 235 -15.99 11.24 6.45
C ASP A 235 -16.82 10.71 7.64
N PRO A 236 -16.41 10.95 8.90
CA PRO A 236 -17.11 10.41 10.07
C PRO A 236 -18.50 11.02 10.29
N ILE A 237 -18.81 12.17 9.68
CA ILE A 237 -20.12 12.84 9.80
C ILE A 237 -21.08 12.33 8.74
N THR A 238 -20.64 12.28 7.48
CA THR A 238 -21.54 11.94 6.35
C THR A 238 -21.48 10.47 5.91
N GLY A 239 -20.42 9.75 6.28
CA GLY A 239 -20.15 8.40 5.81
C GLY A 239 -19.66 8.34 4.36
N TYR A 240 -19.36 9.49 3.75
CA TYR A 240 -18.86 9.55 2.38
C TYR A 240 -17.41 9.08 2.28
N LEU A 241 -17.14 8.27 1.26
CA LEU A 241 -15.78 7.88 0.90
C LEU A 241 -15.14 8.99 0.05
N TRP A 242 -13.93 9.36 0.41
CA TRP A 242 -13.07 10.27 -0.31
C TRP A 242 -11.79 9.56 -0.72
N ASP A 243 -11.32 9.88 -1.91
CA ASP A 243 -10.12 9.32 -2.52
C ASP A 243 -9.17 10.44 -2.94
N THR A 244 -7.86 10.17 -2.90
CA THR A 244 -6.84 11.03 -3.52
C THR A 244 -6.02 10.22 -4.51
N GLU A 245 -5.88 10.76 -5.71
CA GLU A 245 -5.24 10.06 -6.82
C GLU A 245 -4.16 10.92 -7.48
N ASN A 246 -3.02 10.32 -7.80
CA ASN A 246 -2.00 10.99 -8.59
C ASN A 246 -2.34 10.95 -10.08
N GLY A 247 -2.36 12.12 -10.70
CA GLY A 247 -2.41 12.26 -12.14
C GLY A 247 -1.11 11.79 -12.81
N LYS A 248 -1.12 11.71 -14.14
CA LYS A 248 0.07 11.27 -14.89
C LYS A 248 1.23 12.27 -14.78
N ASP A 249 0.94 13.52 -15.15
CA ASP A 249 1.90 14.63 -15.18
C ASP A 249 1.39 15.87 -14.43
N HIS A 250 0.08 15.91 -14.17
CA HIS A 250 -0.71 17.02 -13.64
C HIS A 250 -2.10 16.50 -13.26
N PHE A 251 -2.89 17.33 -12.56
CA PHE A 251 -4.24 17.01 -12.11
C PHE A 251 -4.29 15.84 -11.12
N ASP A 252 -3.48 15.91 -10.06
CA ASP A 252 -3.80 15.12 -8.86
C ASP A 252 -5.19 15.50 -8.36
N GLU A 253 -5.97 14.50 -7.96
CA GLU A 253 -7.40 14.63 -7.67
C GLU A 253 -7.71 14.38 -6.20
N ILE A 254 -8.81 15.00 -5.75
CA ILE A 254 -9.54 14.62 -4.55
C ILE A 254 -10.96 14.35 -4.98
N ASN A 255 -11.41 13.10 -4.81
CA ASN A 255 -12.67 12.62 -5.37
C ASN A 255 -13.65 12.24 -4.26
N LEU A 256 -14.91 12.67 -4.40
CA LEU A 256 -16.02 12.14 -3.62
C LEU A 256 -16.50 10.84 -4.28
N VAL A 257 -16.11 9.70 -3.71
CA VAL A 257 -16.36 8.37 -4.28
C VAL A 257 -17.72 7.86 -3.86
N LYS A 258 -18.70 7.99 -4.76
CA LYS A 258 -20.02 7.39 -4.60
C LYS A 258 -20.02 5.93 -5.07
N PRO A 259 -20.99 5.10 -4.66
CA PRO A 259 -21.16 3.77 -5.25
C PRO A 259 -21.27 3.86 -6.77
N ARG A 260 -20.53 3.01 -7.48
CA ARG A 260 -20.41 2.98 -8.95
C ARG A 260 -19.76 4.24 -9.56
N PHE A 261 -18.96 4.94 -8.77
CA PHE A 261 -18.15 6.05 -9.27
C PHE A 261 -17.15 5.54 -10.34
N ASN A 262 -16.92 6.36 -11.35
CA ASN A 262 -15.89 6.16 -12.36
C ASN A 262 -15.07 7.44 -12.44
N SER A 263 -13.80 7.42 -12.03
CA SER A 263 -12.93 8.61 -12.10
C SER A 263 -12.61 9.02 -13.55
N GLY A 264 -12.85 8.13 -14.50
CA GLY A 264 -12.65 8.39 -15.92
C GLY A 264 -11.27 7.98 -16.44
N TRP A 265 -10.32 7.57 -15.58
CA TRP A 265 -9.02 7.08 -16.06
C TRP A 265 -9.20 5.83 -16.92
N ASN A 266 -8.59 5.71 -18.09
CA ASN A 266 -7.56 6.56 -18.69
C ASN A 266 -8.10 7.44 -19.83
N SER A 267 -9.41 7.65 -19.88
CA SER A 267 -10.04 8.55 -20.86
C SER A 267 -9.96 10.01 -20.42
N VAL A 268 -10.10 10.27 -19.12
CA VAL A 268 -10.02 11.61 -18.51
C VAL A 268 -9.22 11.55 -17.22
N MET A 269 -8.53 12.64 -16.92
CA MET A 269 -7.91 12.95 -15.63
C MET A 269 -8.10 14.46 -15.39
N GLY A 270 -8.61 14.84 -14.24
CA GLY A 270 -9.01 16.20 -13.90
C GLY A 270 -10.41 16.57 -14.42
N PRO A 271 -10.73 17.88 -14.46
CA PRO A 271 -12.06 18.36 -14.83
C PRO A 271 -12.46 17.97 -16.26
N VAL A 272 -13.59 17.28 -16.41
CA VAL A 272 -14.17 16.92 -17.73
C VAL A 272 -14.67 18.16 -18.48
N ASP A 273 -15.08 19.21 -17.75
CA ASP A 273 -15.76 20.37 -18.33
C ASP A 273 -14.86 21.62 -18.40
N ARG A 274 -14.26 21.82 -19.58
CA ARG A 274 -14.20 23.17 -20.16
C ARG A 274 -15.11 23.33 -21.38
N ASP A 275 -15.77 22.27 -21.87
CA ASP A 275 -16.74 22.33 -22.98
C ASP A 275 -17.71 21.11 -23.17
N ASN A 276 -17.65 19.98 -22.41
CA ASN A 276 -18.74 18.98 -22.43
C ASN A 276 -18.61 17.88 -21.33
N PRO A 277 -19.70 17.44 -20.66
CA PRO A 277 -19.65 16.65 -19.43
C PRO A 277 -19.82 15.13 -19.62
N ASP A 278 -19.34 14.41 -18.62
CA ASP A 278 -19.54 13.00 -18.27
C ASP A 278 -19.22 11.91 -19.32
N PRO A 279 -18.25 11.01 -19.07
CA PRO A 279 -18.17 9.77 -19.82
C PRO A 279 -19.47 8.97 -19.56
N PRO A 280 -20.06 8.36 -20.61
CA PRO A 280 -21.30 7.63 -20.45
C PRO A 280 -21.10 6.47 -19.47
N VAL A 281 -21.86 6.50 -18.39
CA VAL A 281 -22.12 5.33 -17.56
C VAL A 281 -22.90 4.36 -18.45
N SER A 282 -22.22 3.37 -19.04
CA SER A 282 -22.86 2.26 -19.76
C SER A 282 -22.99 1.04 -18.86
#